data_AF-A0A430KU40-F1
#
_entry.id   AF-A0A430KU40-F1
#
_cell.length_a   1.000
_cell.length_b   1.000
_cell.length_c   1.000
_cell.angle_alpha   90.00
_cell.angle_beta   90.00
_cell.angle_gamma   90.00
#
_symmetry.space_group_name_H-M   'P 1'
#
loop_
_entity.id
_entity.type
_entity.pdbx_description
1 polymer ?
#
loop_
_entity_poly.entity_id
_entity_poly.type
_entity_poly.pdbx_seq_one_letter_code
_entity_poly.pdbx_strand_id
1 'polypeptide(L)' 'MTNENASPRPVHSPCIGVCALDEKDLCIACRRSGMEIAEWGVLDDAEKRAVLALIRQREADDKQS' A
#
# COMPACT_ATOMS: atom_id res chain seq x y z
N MET A 1 18.88 30.00 -8.91
CA MET A 1 17.98 29.96 -7.74
C MET A 1 17.44 28.53 -7.65
N THR A 2 18.16 27.63 -6.97
CA THR A 2 17.72 26.25 -6.77
C THR A 2 16.92 26.21 -5.48
N ASN A 3 15.58 26.20 -5.57
CA ASN A 3 14.75 25.95 -4.40
C ASN A 3 14.29 24.49 -4.43
N GLU A 4 15.14 23.67 -3.80
CA GLU A 4 14.93 22.27 -3.43
C GLU A 4 13.76 22.18 -2.45
N ASN A 5 12.53 22.26 -2.97
CA ASN A 5 11.34 22.04 -2.17
C ASN A 5 11.07 20.52 -2.11
N ALA A 6 11.90 19.82 -1.34
CA ALA A 6 11.66 18.43 -0.95
C ALA A 6 10.55 18.37 0.11
N SER A 7 9.34 18.81 -0.23
CA SER A 7 8.17 18.48 0.58
C SER A 7 8.09 16.95 0.66
N PRO A 8 7.84 16.36 1.84
CA PRO A 8 7.67 14.92 1.97
C PRO A 8 6.52 14.55 1.02
N ARG A 9 6.87 13.80 -0.04
CA ARG A 9 5.89 13.40 -1.05
C ARG A 9 4.80 12.60 -0.34
N PRO A 10 3.53 13.01 -0.41
CA PRO A 10 2.45 12.28 0.23
C PRO A 10 2.45 10.84 -0.27
N VAL A 11 2.30 9.90 0.65
CA VAL A 11 2.33 8.48 0.30
C VAL A 11 1.10 8.15 -0.52
N HIS A 12 1.30 7.88 -1.81
CA HIS A 12 0.21 7.54 -2.71
C HIS A 12 -0.40 6.19 -2.36
N SER A 13 -1.73 6.12 -2.45
CA SER A 13 -2.46 4.86 -2.29
C SER A 13 -2.13 3.91 -3.44
N PRO A 14 -1.77 2.64 -3.19
CA PRO A 14 -1.54 1.64 -4.23
C PRO A 14 -2.85 1.10 -4.84
N CYS A 15 -3.99 1.72 -4.54
CA CYS A 15 -5.29 1.30 -5.03
C CYS A 15 -5.44 1.57 -6.54
N ILE A 16 -5.77 0.52 -7.31
CA ILE A 16 -6.04 0.64 -8.75
C ILE A 16 -7.55 0.67 -9.09
N GLY A 17 -8.42 0.88 -8.09
CA GLY A 17 -9.88 0.91 -8.28
C GLY A 17 -10.54 -0.47 -8.31
N VAL A 18 -9.80 -1.53 -8.01
CA VAL A 18 -10.32 -2.91 -7.87
C VAL A 18 -10.40 -3.26 -6.39
N CYS A 19 -11.59 -3.62 -5.93
CA CYS A 19 -11.85 -4.08 -4.57
C CYS A 19 -12.38 -5.51 -4.60
N ALA A 20 -11.46 -6.48 -4.65
CA ALA A 20 -11.77 -7.89 -4.60
C ALA A 20 -10.75 -8.56 -3.67
N LEU A 21 -11.22 -9.10 -2.55
CA LEU A 21 -10.40 -9.77 -1.55
C LEU A 21 -10.36 -11.28 -1.84
N ASP A 22 -9.22 -11.92 -1.57
CA ASP A 22 -9.06 -13.36 -1.60
C ASP A 22 -9.43 -14.02 -0.27
N GLU A 23 -9.21 -15.34 -0.17
CA GLU A 23 -9.47 -16.13 1.04
C GLU A 23 -8.60 -15.73 2.24
N LYS A 24 -7.51 -14.99 2.01
CA LYS A 24 -6.59 -14.47 3.04
C LYS A 24 -6.91 -13.02 3.40
N ASP A 25 -8.06 -12.50 2.95
CA ASP A 25 -8.49 -11.11 3.15
C ASP A 25 -7.56 -10.08 2.47
N LEU A 26 -6.81 -10.50 1.45
CA LEU A 26 -5.92 -9.64 0.67
C LEU A 26 -6.55 -9.27 -0.67
N CYS A 27 -6.45 -8.00 -1.04
CA CYS A 27 -6.92 -7.54 -2.33
C CYS A 27 -6.11 -8.19 -3.45
N ILE A 28 -6.77 -8.89 -4.37
CA ILE A 28 -6.12 -9.57 -5.50
C ILE A 28 -5.37 -8.60 -6.44
N ALA A 29 -5.74 -7.31 -6.39
CA ALA A 29 -5.18 -6.27 -7.25
C ALA A 29 -4.07 -5.46 -6.56
N CYS A 30 -4.35 -4.87 -5.39
CA CYS A 30 -3.40 -4.01 -4.69
C CYS A 30 -2.70 -4.68 -3.50
N ARG A 31 -3.04 -5.95 -3.21
CA ARG A 31 -2.38 -6.81 -2.21
C ARG A 31 -2.37 -6.27 -0.77
N ARG A 32 -3.21 -5.27 -0.51
CA ARG A 32 -3.55 -4.79 0.83
C ARG A 32 -4.60 -5.67 1.48
N SER A 33 -4.53 -5.81 2.79
CA SER A 33 -5.60 -6.43 3.56
C SER A 33 -6.82 -5.52 3.67
N GLY A 34 -7.99 -6.10 3.95
CA GLY A 34 -9.21 -5.33 4.26
C GLY A 34 -8.98 -4.32 5.40
N MET A 35 -8.23 -4.73 6.43
CA MET A 35 -7.84 -3.87 7.56
C MET A 35 -6.96 -2.69 7.11
N GLU A 36 -5.91 -2.93 6.33
CA GLU A 36 -5.04 -1.86 5.82
C GLU A 36 -5.78 -0.86 4.94
N ILE A 37 -6.80 -1.32 4.20
CA ILE A 37 -7.67 -0.45 3.39
C ILE A 37 -8.53 0.44 4.29
N ALA A 38 -9.11 -0.11 5.36
CA ALA A 38 -9.91 0.63 6.32
C ALA A 38 -9.09 1.64 7.12
N GLU A 39 -7.88 1.26 7.53
CA GLU A 39 -6.98 2.11 8.32
C GLU A 39 -6.22 3.14 7.47
N TRP A 40 -6.13 2.96 6.14
CA TRP A 40 -5.34 3.84 5.25
C TRP A 40 -5.59 5.35 5.44
N GLY A 41 -6.83 5.74 5.74
CA GLY A 41 -7.19 7.14 5.97
C GLY A 41 -6.64 7.73 7.27
N VAL A 42 -6.38 6.89 8.28
CA VAL A 42 -5.87 7.29 9.60
C VAL A 42 -4.37 7.04 9.76
N LEU A 43 -3.76 6.19 8.92
CA LEU A 43 -2.34 5.88 8.98
C LEU A 43 -1.45 7.09 8.68
N ASP A 44 -0.33 7.18 9.40
CA ASP A 44 0.74 8.14 9.16
C ASP A 44 1.57 7.76 7.93
N ASP A 45 2.32 8.72 7.39
CA ASP A 45 3.20 8.51 6.24
C ASP A 45 4.27 7.42 6.47
N ALA A 46 4.68 7.20 7.72
CA ALA A 46 5.61 6.12 8.07
C ALA A 46 4.91 4.75 7.98
N GLU A 47 3.69 4.65 8.49
CA GLU A 47 2.90 3.42 8.49
C GLU A 47 2.44 3.06 7.07
N LYS A 48 1.99 4.06 6.29
CA LYS A 48 1.67 3.86 4.86
C LYS A 48 2.85 3.30 4.08
N ARG A 49 4.08 3.75 4.38
CA ARG A 49 5.31 3.20 3.78
C ARG A 49 5.58 1.76 4.24
N ALA A 50 5.34 1.44 5.50
CA ALA A 50 5.46 0.08 6.01
C ALA A 50 4.46 -0.87 5.31
N VAL A 51 3.20 -0.43 5.15
CA VAL A 51 2.18 -1.17 4.39
C VAL A 51 2.62 -1.40 2.95
N LEU A 52 3.17 -0.37 2.27
CA LEU A 52 3.72 -0.53 0.92
C LEU A 52 4.89 -1.53 0.85
N ALA A 53 5.73 -1.59 1.89
CA ALA A 53 6.79 -2.58 1.96
C ALA A 53 6.24 -4.00 2.16
N LEU A 54 5.24 -4.18 3.03
CA LEU A 54 4.54 -5.45 3.24
C LEU A 54 3.85 -5.94 1.97
N ILE A 55 3.18 -5.05 1.23
CA ILE A 55 2.59 -5.37 -0.07
C ILE A 55 3.64 -5.94 -1.02
N ARG A 56 4.80 -5.30 -1.16
CA ARG A 56 5.87 -5.81 -2.03
C ARG A 56 6.38 -7.18 -1.60
N GLN A 57 6.46 -7.44 -0.30
CA GLN A 57 6.83 -8.77 0.21
C GLN A 57 5.76 -9.81 -0.17
N ARG A 58 4.48 -9.49 0.06
CA ARG A 58 3.36 -10.37 -0.32
C ARG A 58 3.25 -10.59 -1.83
N GLU A 59 3.61 -9.60 -2.65
CA GLU A 59 3.67 -9.73 -4.10
C GLU A 59 4.82 -10.64 -4.54
N ALA A 60 5.96 -10.58 -3.86
CA ALA A 60 7.10 -11.45 -4.13
C ALA A 60 6.77 -12.90 -3.76
N ASP A 61 6.12 -13.12 -2.61
CA ASP A 61 5.71 -14.45 -2.16
C ASP A 61 4.69 -15.11 -3.10
N ASP A 62 3.68 -14.36 -3.57
CA ASP A 62 2.64 -14.90 -4.45
C ASP A 62 3.13 -15.17 -5.88
N LYS A 63 4.13 -14.44 -6.39
CA LYS A 63 4.70 -14.70 -7.73
C LYS A 63 5.53 -16.00 -7.79
N GLN A 64 5.79 -16.62 -6.65
CA GLN A 64 6.55 -17.86 -6.53
C GLN A 64 5.68 -19.12 -6.62
N SER A 65 4.33 -18.99 -6.66
CA SER A 65 3.40 -20.13 -6.65
C SER A 65 2.79 -20.46 -8.01
#